data_AF-A0A525PFL2-F1
#
_entry.id   AF-A0A525PFL2-F1
#
_cell.length_a   1.000
_cell.length_b   1.000
_cell.length_c   1.000
_cell.angle_alpha   90.00
_cell.angle_beta   90.00
_cell.angle_gamma   90.00
#
_symmetry.space_group_name_H-M   'P 1'
#
loop_
_entity.id
_entity.type
_entity.pdbx_description
1 polymer ?
#
loop_
_entity_poly.entity_id
_entity_poly.type
_entity_poly.pdbx_seq_one_letter_code
_entity_poly.pdbx_strand_id
1 'polypeptide(L)'
;APGVGPRIISNRERVMDPITAYQLTSMMKGVVDRGTARGAVNLPVPIAGKTGTTNDAKDVWFIGFSSNIVAGCYIGFDNPRSLGKRAYGAGMCGPVFQRFMTEAIKKFGGGPFEVPPGGRFINIDRFNGSRLSDSAAGPNVVAEYFRDGEEPLFGITFDGGFAMGADLPLMDELNGSGAREVITSTGKKARVGPKASFGTISSGGLY
;
A
#
# COMPACT_ATOMS: atom_id res chain seq x y z
N ALA A 1 -32.58 -15.66 24.88
CA ALA A 1 -31.27 -14.98 24.88
C ALA A 1 -31.04 -14.36 23.51
N PRO A 2 -30.49 -13.14 23.40
CA PRO A 2 -30.26 -12.50 22.11
C PRO A 2 -29.34 -13.37 21.23
N GLY A 3 -29.73 -13.51 19.97
CA GLY A 3 -29.21 -14.52 19.04
C GLY A 3 -27.75 -14.32 18.66
N VAL A 4 -27.00 -15.42 18.65
CA VAL A 4 -25.68 -15.49 18.06
C VAL A 4 -25.85 -15.38 16.55
N GLY A 5 -25.32 -14.32 15.95
CA GLY A 5 -25.31 -14.14 14.50
C GLY A 5 -24.56 -15.27 13.79
N PRO A 6 -24.82 -15.52 12.49
CA PRO A 6 -24.15 -16.57 11.75
C PRO A 6 -22.64 -16.34 11.74
N ARG A 7 -21.88 -17.34 12.18
CA ARG A 7 -20.42 -17.33 12.08
C ARG A 7 -20.05 -17.57 10.62
N ILE A 8 -19.59 -16.55 9.92
CA ILE A 8 -19.04 -16.71 8.58
C ILE A 8 -17.73 -17.49 8.71
N ILE A 9 -17.77 -18.78 8.37
CA ILE A 9 -16.58 -19.63 8.34
C ILE A 9 -15.94 -19.44 6.96
N SER A 10 -14.91 -18.61 6.90
CA SER A 10 -14.06 -18.51 5.72
C SER A 10 -12.99 -19.60 5.80
N ASN A 11 -12.97 -20.52 4.82
CA ASN A 11 -11.91 -21.53 4.68
C ASN A 11 -10.65 -20.97 4.00
N ARG A 12 -10.51 -19.64 3.93
CA ARG A 12 -9.32 -19.00 3.40
C ARG A 12 -8.23 -19.00 4.46
N GLU A 13 -7.03 -19.34 4.05
CA GLU A 13 -5.85 -19.22 4.90
C GLU A 13 -5.65 -17.75 5.31
N ARG A 14 -5.51 -17.52 6.62
CA ARG A 14 -5.18 -16.19 7.15
C ARG A 14 -3.68 -16.03 7.12
N VAL A 15 -3.20 -15.16 6.23
CA VAL A 15 -1.76 -14.90 6.03
C VAL A 15 -1.23 -13.74 6.88
N MET A 16 -2.09 -13.00 7.57
CA MET A 16 -1.73 -11.81 8.35
C MET A 16 -2.68 -11.62 9.54
N ASP A 17 -2.15 -11.10 10.65
CA ASP A 17 -2.93 -10.68 11.81
C ASP A 17 -3.90 -9.54 11.44
N PRO A 18 -5.17 -9.57 11.90
CA PRO A 18 -6.17 -8.57 11.51
C PRO A 18 -5.82 -7.15 12.00
N ILE A 19 -5.12 -7.00 13.13
CA ILE A 19 -4.68 -5.68 13.63
C ILE A 19 -3.63 -5.11 12.68
N THR A 20 -2.64 -5.92 12.30
CA THR A 20 -1.62 -5.55 11.30
C THR A 20 -2.25 -5.20 9.95
N ALA A 21 -3.23 -5.99 9.49
CA ALA A 21 -3.95 -5.71 8.25
C ALA A 21 -4.72 -4.38 8.31
N TYR A 22 -5.37 -4.09 9.44
CA TYR A 22 -6.07 -2.82 9.66
C TYR A 22 -5.10 -1.64 9.71
N GLN A 23 -3.97 -1.76 10.39
CA GLN A 23 -2.92 -0.74 10.43
C GLN A 23 -2.38 -0.42 9.03
N LEU A 24 -2.05 -1.43 8.24
CA LEU A 24 -1.63 -1.25 6.84
C LEU A 24 -2.71 -0.55 6.02
N THR A 25 -3.98 -0.92 6.23
CA THR A 25 -5.12 -0.28 5.56
C THR A 25 -5.28 1.18 5.97
N SER A 26 -5.14 1.51 7.26
CA SER A 26 -5.15 2.88 7.80
C SER A 26 -4.06 3.74 7.14
N MET A 27 -2.83 3.22 7.09
CA MET A 27 -1.70 3.90 6.45
C MET A 27 -1.94 4.12 4.94
N MET A 28 -2.44 3.11 4.23
CA MET A 28 -2.75 3.20 2.79
C MET A 28 -3.94 4.11 2.49
N LYS A 29 -4.90 4.24 3.40
CA LYS A 29 -5.94 5.27 3.29
C LYS A 29 -5.32 6.67 3.36
N GLY A 30 -4.32 6.86 4.22
CA GLY A 30 -3.52 8.09 4.26
C GLY A 30 -2.89 8.46 2.90
N VAL A 31 -2.47 7.48 2.09
CA VAL A 31 -1.91 7.76 0.75
C VAL A 31 -2.94 8.41 -0.18
N VAL A 32 -4.21 8.01 -0.07
CA VAL A 32 -5.31 8.54 -0.88
C VAL A 32 -5.80 9.88 -0.34
N ASP A 33 -5.97 10.00 0.98
CA ASP A 33 -6.54 11.21 1.59
C ASP A 33 -5.55 12.38 1.62
N ARG A 34 -4.27 12.09 1.91
CA ARG A 34 -3.23 13.09 2.20
C ARG A 34 -1.91 12.88 1.46
N GLY A 35 -1.71 11.72 0.82
CA GLY A 35 -0.44 11.34 0.21
C GLY A 35 -0.40 11.47 -1.31
N THR A 36 0.35 10.58 -1.95
CA THR A 36 0.68 10.66 -3.38
C THR A 36 -0.51 10.48 -4.31
N ALA A 37 -1.61 9.85 -3.85
CA ALA A 37 -2.83 9.68 -4.63
C ALA A 37 -3.88 10.76 -4.36
N ARG A 38 -3.55 11.74 -3.50
CA ARG A 38 -4.45 12.85 -3.16
C ARG A 38 -4.89 13.61 -4.40
N GLY A 39 -6.21 13.77 -4.54
CA GLY A 39 -6.83 14.47 -5.67
C GLY A 39 -6.94 13.65 -6.95
N ALA A 40 -6.25 12.51 -7.06
CA ALA A 40 -6.41 11.59 -8.19
C ALA A 40 -7.57 10.61 -7.98
N VAL A 41 -7.85 10.26 -6.72
CA VAL A 41 -8.97 9.41 -6.31
C VAL A 41 -9.86 10.20 -5.35
N ASN A 42 -11.13 10.36 -5.73
CA ASN A 42 -12.17 11.06 -4.98
C ASN A 42 -13.49 10.28 -5.10
N LEU A 43 -13.65 9.28 -4.24
CA LEU A 43 -14.79 8.36 -4.25
C LEU A 43 -15.63 8.56 -2.98
N PRO A 44 -16.94 8.28 -3.01
CA PRO A 44 -17.84 8.54 -1.88
C PRO A 44 -17.67 7.58 -0.70
N VAL A 45 -16.72 6.63 -0.80
CA VAL A 45 -16.43 5.63 0.23
C VAL A 45 -14.93 5.63 0.52
N PRO A 46 -14.49 5.18 1.70
CA PRO A 46 -13.08 5.09 2.03
C PRO A 46 -12.33 4.17 1.06
N ILE A 47 -11.17 4.64 0.59
CA ILE A 47 -10.27 3.88 -0.29
C ILE A 47 -8.89 3.85 0.34
N ALA A 48 -8.30 2.67 0.38
CA ALA A 48 -6.89 2.47 0.66
C ALA A 48 -6.17 2.14 -0.64
N GLY A 49 -4.97 2.67 -0.84
CA GLY A 49 -4.21 2.34 -2.05
C GLY A 49 -2.78 2.84 -2.03
N LYS A 50 -2.03 2.45 -3.05
CA LYS A 50 -0.63 2.83 -3.22
C LYS A 50 -0.30 3.07 -4.69
N THR A 51 0.42 4.17 -4.91
CA THR A 51 1.05 4.47 -6.20
C THR A 51 2.39 3.75 -6.30
N GLY A 52 2.74 3.27 -7.49
CA GLY A 52 4.12 2.95 -7.82
C GLY A 52 4.49 3.41 -9.23
N THR A 53 5.78 3.65 -9.39
CA THR A 53 6.42 4.14 -10.60
C THR A 53 7.77 3.46 -10.65
N THR A 54 8.11 2.79 -11.75
CA THR A 54 9.45 2.21 -11.92
C THR A 54 10.48 3.29 -12.20
N ASN A 55 11.75 2.92 -12.09
CA ASN A 55 12.85 3.73 -12.58
C ASN A 55 12.66 4.10 -14.07
N ASP A 56 13.10 5.30 -14.44
CA ASP A 56 12.89 5.94 -15.76
C ASP A 56 11.42 6.08 -16.18
N ALA A 57 10.47 5.86 -15.26
CA ALA A 57 9.03 5.84 -15.51
C ALA A 57 8.63 4.96 -16.70
N LYS A 58 9.22 3.76 -16.79
CA LYS A 58 8.84 2.76 -17.82
C LYS A 58 7.45 2.21 -17.58
N ASP A 59 7.11 2.01 -16.31
CA ASP A 59 5.84 1.48 -15.86
C ASP A 59 5.29 2.32 -14.71
N VAL A 60 3.98 2.50 -14.71
CA VAL A 60 3.25 3.13 -13.60
C VAL A 60 2.08 2.25 -13.19
N TRP A 61 1.82 2.21 -11.90
CA TRP A 61 0.67 1.50 -11.37
C TRP A 61 0.01 2.23 -10.21
N PHE A 62 -1.26 1.93 -10.03
CA PHE A 62 -2.02 2.26 -8.84
C PHE A 62 -2.87 1.05 -8.46
N ILE A 63 -2.66 0.55 -7.25
CA ILE A 63 -3.48 -0.53 -6.68
C ILE A 63 -4.23 0.07 -5.50
N GLY A 64 -5.53 -0.13 -5.47
CA GLY A 64 -6.37 0.34 -4.38
C GLY A 64 -7.59 -0.54 -4.17
N PHE A 65 -8.21 -0.39 -3.01
CA PHE A 65 -9.37 -1.18 -2.62
C PHE A 65 -10.31 -0.38 -1.71
N SER A 66 -11.59 -0.72 -1.82
CA SER A 66 -12.60 -0.45 -0.78
C SER A 66 -12.74 -1.68 0.12
N SER A 67 -13.65 -1.63 1.10
CA SER A 67 -14.00 -2.80 1.93
C SER A 67 -14.51 -4.00 1.13
N ASN A 68 -15.03 -3.80 -0.09
CA ASN A 68 -15.70 -4.85 -0.86
C ASN A 68 -15.03 -5.21 -2.19
N ILE A 69 -14.13 -4.37 -2.72
CA ILE A 69 -13.49 -4.61 -4.01
C ILE A 69 -12.06 -4.05 -4.07
N VAL A 70 -11.17 -4.80 -4.71
CA VAL A 70 -9.81 -4.39 -5.08
C VAL A 70 -9.72 -4.17 -6.58
N ALA A 71 -8.99 -3.14 -6.99
CA ALA A 71 -8.69 -2.86 -8.39
C ALA A 71 -7.24 -2.39 -8.56
N GLY A 72 -6.67 -2.69 -9.72
CA GLY A 72 -5.33 -2.27 -10.10
C GLY A 72 -5.35 -1.66 -11.49
N CYS A 73 -4.62 -0.57 -11.66
CA CYS A 73 -4.25 -0.04 -12.96
C CYS A 73 -2.75 -0.21 -13.15
N TYR A 74 -2.37 -0.64 -14.36
CA TYR A 74 -1.01 -0.68 -14.84
C TYR A 74 -0.97 -0.03 -16.22
N ILE A 75 0.01 0.84 -16.46
CA ILE A 75 0.27 1.44 -17.76
C ILE A 75 1.77 1.33 -18.04
N GLY A 76 2.09 0.79 -19.21
CA GLY A 76 3.44 0.60 -19.72
C GLY A 76 3.38 0.31 -21.23
N PHE A 77 4.54 0.30 -21.89
CA PHE A 77 4.65 -0.13 -23.28
C PHE A 77 5.04 -1.61 -23.36
N ASP A 78 4.53 -2.33 -24.37
CA ASP A 78 4.87 -3.75 -24.59
C ASP A 78 6.38 -3.97 -24.73
N ASN A 79 7.07 -3.03 -25.39
CA ASN A 79 8.51 -2.92 -25.38
C ASN A 79 8.93 -1.82 -24.39
N PRO A 80 9.62 -2.15 -23.27
CA PRO A 80 9.89 -1.19 -22.20
C PRO A 80 10.61 0.06 -22.69
N ARG A 81 9.91 1.19 -22.60
CA ARG A 81 10.46 2.53 -22.87
C ARG A 81 9.82 3.51 -21.90
N SER A 82 10.50 4.64 -21.66
CA SER A 82 9.99 5.65 -20.75
C SER A 82 8.62 6.18 -21.20
N LEU A 83 7.69 6.31 -20.25
CA LEU A 83 6.41 7.00 -20.41
C LEU A 83 6.56 8.53 -20.35
N GLY A 84 7.80 9.01 -20.17
CA GLY A 84 8.15 10.42 -20.11
C GLY A 84 8.34 10.93 -18.67
N LYS A 85 9.02 12.08 -18.52
CA LYS A 85 9.42 12.61 -17.20
C LYS A 85 8.27 12.99 -16.26
N ARG A 86 7.02 13.01 -16.76
CA ARG A 86 5.82 13.37 -15.98
C ARG A 86 4.92 12.16 -15.72
N ALA A 87 5.43 10.97 -15.98
CA ALA A 87 4.73 9.72 -15.79
C ALA A 87 4.82 9.25 -14.33
N TYR A 88 3.70 9.38 -13.61
CA TYR A 88 3.58 8.91 -12.23
C TYR A 88 2.28 8.13 -12.05
N GLY A 89 2.29 7.15 -11.14
CA GLY A 89 1.10 6.32 -10.83
C GLY A 89 -0.16 7.13 -10.55
N ALA A 90 -0.05 8.24 -9.79
CA ALA A 90 -1.20 9.10 -9.47
C ALA A 90 -1.77 9.82 -10.70
N GLY A 91 -0.91 10.38 -11.56
CA GLY A 91 -1.35 11.19 -12.71
C GLY A 91 -1.87 10.37 -13.89
N MET A 92 -1.41 9.13 -14.04
CA MET A 92 -1.83 8.26 -15.13
C MET A 92 -2.85 7.21 -14.70
N CYS A 93 -2.50 6.40 -13.70
CA CYS A 93 -3.38 5.32 -13.26
C CYS A 93 -4.48 5.77 -12.30
N GLY A 94 -4.27 6.86 -11.55
CA GLY A 94 -5.28 7.43 -10.66
C GLY A 94 -6.61 7.74 -11.37
N PRO A 95 -6.63 8.51 -12.49
CA PRO A 95 -7.86 8.78 -13.24
C PRO A 95 -8.55 7.51 -13.80
N VAL A 96 -7.78 6.51 -14.21
CA VAL A 96 -8.32 5.22 -14.69
C VAL A 96 -9.00 4.48 -13.54
N PHE A 97 -8.31 4.37 -12.41
CA PHE A 97 -8.84 3.77 -11.19
C PHE A 97 -10.10 4.49 -10.71
N GLN A 98 -10.09 5.83 -10.66
CA GLN A 98 -11.24 6.66 -10.30
C GLN A 98 -12.46 6.32 -11.15
N ARG A 99 -12.31 6.29 -12.48
CA ARG A 99 -13.42 6.02 -13.41
C ARG A 99 -13.97 4.61 -13.22
N PHE A 100 -13.08 3.61 -13.15
CA PHE A 100 -13.48 2.23 -12.94
C PHE A 100 -14.22 2.05 -11.62
N MET A 101 -13.63 2.54 -10.52
CA MET A 101 -14.19 2.38 -9.19
C MET A 101 -15.47 3.18 -8.98
N THR A 102 -15.65 4.31 -9.66
CA THR A 102 -16.93 5.05 -9.64
C THR A 102 -18.10 4.16 -10.06
N GLU A 103 -17.93 3.33 -11.09
CA GLU A 103 -18.95 2.38 -11.51
C GLU A 103 -18.98 1.13 -10.63
N ALA A 104 -17.80 0.62 -10.25
CA ALA A 104 -17.72 -0.59 -9.43
C ALA A 104 -18.37 -0.39 -8.05
N ILE A 105 -18.20 0.77 -7.42
CA ILE A 105 -18.80 1.08 -6.11
C ILE A 105 -20.32 1.13 -6.20
N LYS A 106 -20.92 1.56 -7.31
CA LYS A 106 -22.39 1.50 -7.48
C LYS A 106 -22.90 0.06 -7.42
N LYS A 107 -22.10 -0.90 -7.88
CA LYS A 107 -22.47 -2.32 -7.93
C LYS A 107 -22.13 -3.08 -6.65
N PHE A 108 -20.93 -2.87 -6.11
CA PHE A 108 -20.39 -3.65 -4.99
C PHE A 108 -20.47 -2.91 -3.65
N GLY A 109 -20.81 -1.62 -3.67
CA GLY A 109 -20.83 -0.78 -2.49
C GLY A 109 -19.45 -0.55 -1.89
N GLY A 110 -19.46 -0.02 -0.68
CA GLY A 110 -18.28 0.20 0.14
C GLY A 110 -18.68 0.95 1.40
N GLY A 111 -17.98 0.67 2.48
CA GLY A 111 -18.13 1.34 3.76
C GLY A 111 -16.79 1.49 4.47
N PRO A 112 -16.80 1.99 5.72
CA PRO A 112 -15.62 2.01 6.58
C PRO A 112 -14.96 0.62 6.66
N PHE A 113 -13.63 0.61 6.73
CA PHE A 113 -12.89 -0.62 7.02
C PHE A 113 -13.19 -1.09 8.44
N GLU A 114 -13.45 -2.39 8.61
CA GLU A 114 -13.76 -2.97 9.91
C GLU A 114 -12.55 -2.91 10.84
N VAL A 115 -12.75 -2.32 12.02
CA VAL A 115 -11.72 -2.31 13.07
C VAL A 115 -11.77 -3.66 13.77
N PRO A 116 -10.67 -4.42 13.81
CA PRO A 116 -10.64 -5.68 14.54
C PRO A 116 -10.70 -5.45 16.06
N PRO A 117 -11.04 -6.46 16.87
CA PRO A 117 -10.92 -6.37 18.32
C PRO A 117 -9.45 -6.51 18.78
N GLY A 118 -9.15 -6.13 20.03
CA GLY A 118 -7.84 -6.38 20.67
C GLY A 118 -6.83 -5.23 20.53
N GLY A 119 -7.33 -4.02 20.37
CA GLY A 119 -6.50 -2.83 20.21
C GLY A 119 -7.29 -1.55 20.40
N ARG A 120 -6.56 -0.44 20.38
CA ARG A 120 -7.08 0.91 20.66
C ARG A 120 -6.45 1.96 19.76
N PHE A 121 -7.17 3.05 19.55
CA PHE A 121 -6.62 4.20 18.84
C PHE A 121 -5.77 5.05 19.78
N ILE A 122 -4.59 5.44 19.30
CA ILE A 122 -3.70 6.38 19.96
C ILE A 122 -3.52 7.57 19.04
N ASN A 123 -3.72 8.77 19.59
CA ASN A 123 -3.46 10.01 18.87
C ASN A 123 -1.95 10.25 18.78
N ILE A 124 -1.47 10.48 17.57
CA ILE A 124 -0.06 10.72 17.28
C ILE A 124 0.08 12.01 16.47
N ASP A 125 1.10 12.80 16.77
CA ASP A 125 1.50 13.90 15.91
C ASP A 125 2.21 13.34 14.65
N ARG A 126 1.63 13.62 13.49
CA ARG A 126 2.08 13.08 12.21
C ARG A 126 3.50 13.49 11.77
N PHE A 127 4.12 14.49 12.40
CA PHE A 127 5.45 14.97 12.02
C PHE A 127 6.56 14.37 12.87
N ASN A 128 6.34 14.25 14.17
CA ASN A 128 7.37 13.77 15.11
C ASN A 128 7.06 12.42 15.74
N GLY A 129 5.88 11.83 15.48
CA GLY A 129 5.49 10.53 16.02
C GLY A 129 5.20 10.52 17.52
N SER A 130 5.15 11.70 18.17
CA SER A 130 4.86 11.80 19.60
C SER A 130 3.41 11.44 19.90
N ARG A 131 3.19 10.77 21.04
CA ARG A 131 1.85 10.55 21.56
C ARG A 131 1.24 11.86 22.02
N LEU A 132 0.01 12.07 21.59
CA LEU A 132 -0.84 13.17 22.00
C LEU A 132 -1.88 12.68 23.02
N SER A 133 -2.55 13.62 23.69
CA SER A 133 -3.66 13.28 24.58
C SER A 133 -4.83 12.67 23.81
N ASP A 134 -5.65 11.88 24.49
CA ASP A 134 -6.84 11.25 23.89
C ASP A 134 -7.86 12.31 23.41
N SER A 135 -7.83 13.50 24.00
CA SER A 135 -8.65 14.66 23.63
C SER A 135 -8.01 15.56 22.56
N ALA A 136 -6.81 15.25 22.07
CA ALA A 136 -6.12 16.08 21.11
C ALA A 136 -6.90 16.17 19.79
N ALA A 137 -7.04 17.39 19.27
CA ALA A 137 -7.67 17.66 17.99
C ALA A 137 -6.84 18.69 17.21
N GLY A 138 -6.76 18.54 15.90
CA GLY A 138 -6.02 19.45 15.03
C GLY A 138 -5.59 18.82 13.71
N PRO A 139 -5.03 19.62 12.80
CA PRO A 139 -4.63 19.17 11.46
C PRO A 139 -3.48 18.14 11.47
N ASN A 140 -2.74 18.06 12.57
CA ASN A 140 -1.57 17.19 12.73
C ASN A 140 -1.87 15.92 13.53
N VAL A 141 -3.07 15.79 14.07
CA VAL A 141 -3.47 14.64 14.88
C VAL A 141 -3.90 13.52 13.95
N VAL A 142 -3.24 12.37 14.05
CA VAL A 142 -3.64 11.14 13.38
C VAL A 142 -3.86 10.07 14.44
N ALA A 143 -5.06 9.50 14.45
CA ALA A 143 -5.37 8.35 15.29
C ALA A 143 -4.93 7.08 14.56
N GLU A 144 -3.91 6.41 15.11
CA GLU A 144 -3.47 5.10 14.60
C GLU A 144 -3.89 3.99 15.57
N TYR A 145 -4.21 2.84 15.03
CA TYR A 145 -4.71 1.70 15.79
C TYR A 145 -3.54 0.82 16.26
N PHE A 146 -3.45 0.52 17.55
CA PHE A 146 -2.38 -0.30 18.13
C PHE A 146 -2.96 -1.52 18.84
N ARG A 147 -2.24 -2.64 18.77
CA ARG A 147 -2.55 -3.85 19.55
C ARG A 147 -2.39 -3.55 21.03
N ASP A 148 -3.31 -4.05 21.85
CA ASP A 148 -3.22 -3.89 23.30
C ASP A 148 -1.92 -4.54 23.82
N GLY A 149 -1.10 -3.75 24.52
CA GLY A 149 0.17 -4.21 25.11
C GLY A 149 1.41 -4.04 24.21
N GLU A 150 1.24 -3.70 22.93
CA GLU A 150 2.34 -3.43 21.98
C GLU A 150 2.40 -1.94 21.59
N GLU A 151 2.08 -1.05 22.53
CA GLU A 151 2.21 0.39 22.28
C GLU A 151 3.68 0.77 22.09
N PRO A 152 4.00 1.68 21.15
CA PRO A 152 5.33 2.24 21.04
C PRO A 152 5.75 2.89 22.38
N LEU A 153 7.00 2.70 22.78
CA LEU A 153 7.58 3.51 23.85
C LEU A 153 7.79 4.93 23.31
N PHE A 154 6.81 5.79 23.55
CA PHE A 154 6.86 7.19 23.15
C PHE A 154 7.96 7.92 23.92
N GLY A 155 8.97 8.44 23.22
CA GLY A 155 10.14 9.12 23.82
C GLY A 155 11.50 8.66 23.31
N ILE A 156 11.56 7.58 22.53
CA ILE A 156 12.73 7.21 21.73
C ILE A 156 12.44 7.62 20.30
N THR A 157 13.27 8.49 19.72
CA THR A 157 13.19 8.89 18.31
C THR A 157 13.27 7.66 17.42
N PHE A 158 12.13 7.25 16.86
CA PHE A 158 12.06 6.20 15.85
C PHE A 158 12.46 6.81 14.49
N ASP A 159 13.73 6.68 14.15
CA ASP A 159 14.23 6.89 12.79
C ASP A 159 13.75 5.72 11.93
N GLY A 160 12.63 5.88 11.21
CA GLY A 160 12.24 5.14 9.99
C GLY A 160 12.25 3.60 9.99
N GLY A 161 12.48 2.93 11.12
CA GLY A 161 12.68 1.49 11.21
C GLY A 161 11.36 0.74 11.12
N PHE A 162 11.22 -0.07 10.07
CA PHE A 162 10.09 -0.97 9.80
C PHE A 162 9.95 -2.07 10.87
N ALA A 163 9.52 -1.73 12.09
CA ALA A 163 9.23 -2.71 13.15
C ALA A 163 7.85 -3.38 12.98
N MET A 164 6.97 -2.82 12.14
CA MET A 164 5.60 -3.33 11.90
C MET A 164 5.54 -4.57 10.99
N GLY A 165 6.69 -5.13 10.60
CA GLY A 165 6.80 -6.23 9.64
C GLY A 165 7.18 -7.59 10.26
N ALA A 166 7.27 -7.71 11.59
CA ALA A 166 7.71 -8.95 12.25
C ALA A 166 6.80 -10.17 11.97
N ASP A 167 5.54 -9.91 11.60
CA ASP A 167 4.54 -10.94 11.27
C ASP A 167 4.43 -11.24 9.75
N LEU A 168 5.24 -10.58 8.90
CA LEU A 168 5.31 -10.90 7.47
C LEU A 168 6.36 -11.98 7.24
N PRO A 169 6.05 -13.10 6.57
CA PRO A 169 7.08 -14.05 6.17
C PRO A 169 8.06 -13.35 5.22
N LEU A 170 9.26 -13.05 5.72
CA LEU A 170 10.36 -12.48 4.97
C LEU A 170 10.82 -13.55 3.97
N MET A 171 10.48 -13.39 2.70
CA MET A 171 10.96 -14.27 1.63
C MET A 171 12.46 -14.11 1.50
N ASP A 172 13.16 -15.23 1.58
CA ASP A 172 14.62 -15.37 1.52
C ASP A 172 15.23 -14.57 0.35
N GLU A 173 16.07 -13.58 0.67
CA GLU A 173 16.86 -12.83 -0.31
C GLU A 173 17.90 -13.76 -0.93
N LEU A 174 17.54 -14.41 -2.05
CA LEU A 174 18.49 -15.13 -2.88
C LEU A 174 19.49 -14.15 -3.50
N ASN A 175 20.63 -14.00 -2.82
CA ASN A 175 21.88 -13.44 -3.35
C ASN A 175 22.22 -14.06 -4.71
N GLY A 176 22.15 -13.25 -5.77
CA GLY A 176 22.42 -13.72 -7.13
C GLY A 176 22.35 -12.64 -8.20
N SER A 177 22.84 -11.42 -7.94
CA SER A 177 22.95 -10.35 -8.92
C SER A 177 24.15 -10.55 -9.86
N GLY A 178 24.04 -11.49 -10.80
CA GLY A 178 24.99 -11.68 -11.89
C GLY A 178 24.29 -11.71 -13.24
N ALA A 179 24.60 -10.76 -14.13
CA ALA A 179 24.14 -10.77 -15.52
C ALA A 179 24.62 -12.06 -16.22
N ARG A 180 23.71 -12.79 -16.87
CA ARG A 180 24.05 -13.98 -17.68
C ARG A 180 24.18 -13.61 -19.15
N GLU A 181 25.30 -13.98 -19.77
CA GLU A 181 25.43 -13.99 -21.23
C GLU A 181 24.67 -15.18 -21.81
N VAL A 182 23.81 -14.93 -22.80
CA VAL A 182 23.06 -15.99 -23.48
C VAL A 182 23.30 -15.89 -24.98
N ILE A 183 23.56 -17.03 -25.61
CA ILE A 183 23.71 -17.13 -27.07
C ILE A 183 22.30 -17.30 -27.65
N THR A 184 21.89 -16.37 -28.52
CA THR A 184 20.58 -16.44 -29.18
C THR A 184 20.58 -17.57 -30.21
N SER A 185 19.38 -18.00 -30.63
CA SER A 185 19.20 -19.01 -31.71
C SER A 185 19.85 -18.63 -33.05
N THR A 186 20.28 -17.37 -33.19
CA THR A 186 21.02 -16.82 -34.33
C THR A 186 22.54 -16.74 -34.13
N GLY A 187 23.07 -17.30 -33.03
CA GLY A 187 24.52 -17.39 -32.77
C GLY A 187 25.17 -16.10 -32.25
N LYS A 188 24.40 -15.04 -31.96
CA LYS A 188 24.93 -13.79 -31.39
C LYS A 188 24.87 -13.80 -29.87
N LYS A 189 25.92 -13.30 -29.21
CA LYS A 189 25.95 -13.11 -27.76
C LYS A 189 25.13 -11.87 -27.39
N ALA A 190 24.12 -12.05 -26.53
CA ALA A 190 23.33 -10.95 -25.98
C ALA A 190 23.48 -10.93 -24.46
N ARG A 191 23.76 -9.74 -23.90
CA ARG A 191 23.85 -9.53 -22.46
C ARG A 191 22.45 -9.20 -21.95
N VAL A 192 21.82 -10.16 -21.27
CA VAL A 192 20.48 -9.99 -20.71
C VAL A 192 20.65 -9.39 -19.31
N GLY A 193 20.12 -8.18 -19.11
CA GLY A 193 20.07 -7.53 -17.79
C GLY A 193 19.21 -8.34 -16.81
N PRO A 194 19.39 -8.18 -15.49
CA PRO A 194 18.59 -8.89 -14.51
C PRO A 194 17.10 -8.60 -14.74
N LYS A 195 16.26 -9.63 -14.57
CA LYS A 195 14.80 -9.44 -14.51
C LYS A 195 14.50 -8.40 -13.43
N ALA A 196 13.56 -7.48 -13.71
CA ALA A 196 13.09 -6.53 -12.71
C ALA A 196 12.72 -7.30 -11.44
N SER A 197 13.47 -7.06 -10.37
CA SER A 197 13.17 -7.56 -9.02
C SER A 197 12.61 -6.42 -8.19
N PHE A 198 12.08 -6.74 -7.02
CA PHE A 198 11.44 -5.80 -6.11
C PHE A 198 12.34 -4.58 -5.76
N GLY A 199 13.66 -4.70 -5.93
CA GLY A 199 14.64 -3.61 -5.74
C GLY A 199 14.68 -2.53 -6.83
N THR A 200 13.93 -2.66 -7.93
CA THR A 200 13.79 -1.59 -8.95
C THR A 200 12.53 -0.73 -8.80
N ILE A 201 11.77 -0.97 -7.73
CA ILE A 201 10.55 -0.24 -7.41
C ILE A 201 10.92 0.89 -6.45
N SER A 202 10.91 2.13 -6.93
CA SER A 202 11.01 3.28 -6.05
C SER A 202 9.66 3.50 -5.37
N SER A 203 9.56 3.05 -4.11
CA SER A 203 8.47 3.45 -3.23
C SER A 203 8.71 4.89 -2.82
N GLY A 204 8.05 5.81 -3.55
CA GLY A 204 8.13 7.27 -3.39
C GLY A 204 8.78 7.77 -2.09
N GLY A 205 10.05 8.13 -2.19
CA GLY A 205 10.80 8.92 -1.23
C GLY A 205 11.24 10.21 -1.90
N LEU A 206 11.17 11.31 -1.15
CA LEU A 206 11.72 12.61 -1.51
C LEU A 206 13.20 12.49 -1.89
N TYR A 207 13.62 13.28 -2.89
CA TYR A 207 15.02 13.70 -2.99
C TYR A 207 15.40 14.54 -1.78
#